data_AF-A0A9D4PVZ1-F1
#
_entry.id   AF-A0A9D4PVZ1-F1
#
_cell.length_a   1.000
_cell.length_b   1.000
_cell.length_c   1.000
_cell.angle_alpha   90.00
_cell.angle_beta   90.00
_cell.angle_gamma   90.00
#
_symmetry.space_group_name_H-M   'P 1'
#
loop_
_entity.id
_entity.type
_entity.pdbx_description
1 polymer ?
#
loop_
_entity_poly.entity_id
_entity_poly.type
_entity_poly.pdbx_seq_one_letter_code
_entity_poly.pdbx_strand_id
1 'polypeptide(L)'
;MIHPSVPAIMVTPICPHSLSFRSIVVPAGVELKIMVSPEARSSVWASFDGRLRQELQHGESLKVTTSIYPVPSICDQDQISDWFDSLAECLHWNMRKKQRQLTESSDIEKTTSEPK
;
A
#
# COMPACT_ATOMS: atom_id res chain seq x y z
N MET A 1 -7.52 1.23 -2.72
CA MET A 1 -7.63 -0.21 -3.03
C MET A 1 -8.21 -0.34 -4.43
N ILE A 2 -7.73 -1.28 -5.23
CA ILE A 2 -8.22 -1.55 -6.59
C ILE A 2 -8.54 -3.03 -6.68
N HIS A 3 -9.70 -3.39 -7.22
CA HIS A 3 -10.08 -4.79 -7.45
C HIS A 3 -9.19 -5.41 -8.55
N PRO A 4 -8.72 -6.66 -8.43
CA PRO A 4 -7.78 -7.27 -9.39
C PRO A 4 -8.26 -7.30 -10.85
N SER A 5 -9.58 -7.33 -11.10
CA SER A 5 -10.14 -7.30 -12.46
C SER A 5 -10.10 -5.92 -13.14
N VAL A 6 -9.74 -4.85 -12.43
CA VAL A 6 -9.65 -3.51 -13.01
C VAL A 6 -8.31 -3.39 -13.75
N PRO A 7 -8.29 -3.28 -15.10
CA PRO A 7 -7.05 -3.23 -15.86
C PRO A 7 -6.42 -1.83 -15.77
N ALA A 8 -5.60 -1.61 -14.75
CA ALA A 8 -4.99 -0.31 -14.49
C ALA A 8 -3.57 -0.41 -13.92
N ILE A 9 -2.82 0.68 -14.06
CA ILE A 9 -1.56 0.92 -13.34
C ILE A 9 -1.82 2.05 -12.34
N MET A 10 -1.34 1.89 -11.11
CA MET A 10 -1.46 2.89 -10.05
C MET A 10 -0.10 3.51 -9.74
N VAL A 11 -0.06 4.84 -9.68
CA VAL A 11 1.11 5.61 -9.27
C VAL A 11 0.79 6.31 -7.96
N THR A 12 1.50 5.95 -6.89
CA THR A 12 1.34 6.55 -5.56
C THR A 12 2.66 7.19 -5.13
N PRO A 13 2.74 8.52 -5.03
CA PRO A 13 3.94 9.18 -4.54
C PRO A 13 4.15 8.86 -3.05
N ILE A 14 5.40 8.61 -2.66
CA ILE A 14 5.78 8.34 -1.27
C ILE A 14 6.29 9.64 -0.64
N CYS A 15 5.65 10.07 0.45
CA CYS A 15 5.98 11.31 1.18
C CYS A 15 6.23 12.53 0.27
N PRO A 16 5.31 12.88 -0.64
CA PRO A 16 5.52 13.99 -1.55
C PRO A 16 5.64 15.32 -0.79
N HIS A 17 6.49 16.21 -1.27
CA HIS A 17 6.67 17.55 -0.68
C HIS A 17 5.41 18.43 -0.83
N SER A 18 4.53 18.12 -1.78
CA SER A 18 3.24 18.78 -1.95
C SER A 18 2.10 17.94 -1.41
N LEU A 19 1.24 18.55 -0.60
CA LEU A 19 0.00 17.93 -0.10
C LEU A 19 -1.07 17.73 -1.18
N SER A 20 -0.91 18.36 -2.34
CA SER A 20 -1.81 18.17 -3.48
C SER A 20 -1.48 16.95 -4.34
N PHE A 21 -0.34 16.29 -4.10
CA PHE A 21 0.04 15.10 -4.85
C PHE A 21 -0.71 13.88 -4.32
N ARG A 22 -1.68 13.44 -5.11
CA ARG A 22 -2.53 12.28 -4.85
C ARG A 22 -2.10 11.11 -5.73
N SER A 23 -2.46 9.90 -5.31
CA SER A 23 -2.34 8.72 -6.16
C SER A 23 -3.14 8.90 -7.46
N ILE A 24 -2.59 8.43 -8.56
CA ILE A 24 -3.20 8.49 -9.89
C ILE A 24 -3.39 7.06 -10.40
N VAL A 25 -4.51 6.81 -11.08
CA VAL A 25 -4.81 5.54 -11.74
C VAL A 25 -4.86 5.79 -13.24
N VAL A 26 -4.10 5.03 -14.01
CA VAL A 26 -4.03 5.12 -15.47
C VAL A 26 -4.41 3.78 -16.12
N PRO A 27 -4.87 3.75 -17.38
CA PRO A 27 -5.22 2.50 -18.06
C PRO A 27 -4.02 1.55 -18.21
N ALA A 28 -4.24 0.23 -18.16
CA ALA A 28 -3.17 -0.77 -18.31
C ALA A 28 -2.42 -0.74 -19.66
N GLY A 29 -3.04 -0.15 -20.70
CA GLY A 29 -2.44 -0.09 -22.05
C GLY A 29 -1.38 0.99 -22.25
N VAL A 30 -1.06 1.80 -21.23
CA VAL A 30 -0.10 2.90 -21.36
C VAL A 30 1.33 2.46 -21.02
N GLU A 31 2.33 3.10 -21.62
CA GLU A 31 3.72 3.05 -21.17
C GLU A 31 4.00 4.22 -20.24
N LEU A 32 4.49 3.93 -19.03
CA LEU A 32 5.00 4.93 -18.10
C LEU A 32 6.52 5.03 -18.25
N LYS A 33 7.03 6.24 -18.44
CA LYS A 33 8.47 6.52 -18.40
C LYS A 33 8.80 7.40 -17.21
N ILE A 34 9.59 6.88 -16.29
CA ILE A 34 10.08 7.59 -15.10
C ILE A 34 11.56 7.87 -15.32
N MET A 35 11.98 9.12 -15.25
CA MET A 35 13.37 9.52 -15.54
C MET A 35 13.99 10.19 -14.32
N VAL A 36 15.28 9.95 -14.10
CA VAL A 36 16.05 10.72 -13.13
C VAL A 36 16.26 12.11 -13.71
N SER A 37 15.80 13.13 -12.99
CA SER A 37 16.00 14.52 -13.43
C SER A 37 17.49 14.80 -13.63
N PRO A 38 17.90 15.50 -14.71
CA PRO A 38 19.28 15.96 -14.87
C PRO A 38 19.77 16.82 -13.69
N GLU A 39 18.84 17.48 -12.99
CA GLU A 39 19.11 18.34 -11.83
C GLU A 39 19.03 17.59 -10.48
N ALA A 40 18.81 16.27 -10.49
CA ALA A 40 18.72 15.48 -9.28
C ALA A 40 20.04 15.56 -8.48
N ARG A 41 19.95 15.64 -7.15
CA ARG A 41 21.14 15.71 -6.27
C ARG A 41 21.90 14.39 -6.17
N SER A 42 21.24 13.27 -6.48
CA SER A 42 21.81 11.92 -6.39
C SER A 42 21.16 10.99 -7.41
N SER A 43 21.77 9.83 -7.61
CA SER A 43 21.12 8.67 -8.22
C SER A 43 19.91 8.22 -7.40
N VAL A 44 19.07 7.38 -7.99
CA VAL A 44 17.88 6.80 -7.35
C VAL A 44 17.90 5.28 -7.46
N TRP A 45 17.01 4.63 -6.71
CA TRP A 45 16.90 3.18 -6.70
C TRP A 45 15.52 2.74 -7.15
N ALA A 46 15.47 1.77 -8.06
CA ALA A 46 14.27 1.02 -8.40
C ALA A 46 14.31 -0.34 -7.71
N SER A 47 13.17 -0.81 -7.21
CA SER A 47 12.99 -2.14 -6.64
C SER A 47 11.75 -2.77 -7.24
N PHE A 48 11.82 -4.07 -7.51
CA PHE A 48 10.74 -4.86 -8.11
C PHE A 48 10.22 -5.83 -7.05
N ASP A 49 8.96 -5.68 -6.65
CA ASP A 49 8.32 -6.45 -5.58
C ASP A 49 9.12 -6.48 -4.26
N GLY A 50 9.78 -5.36 -3.93
CA GLY A 50 10.63 -5.23 -2.73
C GLY A 50 11.97 -5.95 -2.83
N ARG A 51 12.29 -6.55 -3.98
CA ARG A 51 13.54 -7.26 -4.28
C ARG A 51 14.29 -6.56 -5.42
N LEU A 52 15.41 -7.17 -5.84
CA LEU A 52 16.20 -6.82 -7.03
C LEU A 52 16.41 -5.31 -7.20
N ARG A 53 17.16 -4.70 -6.28
CA ARG A 53 17.43 -3.26 -6.35
C ARG A 53 18.38 -2.94 -7.49
N GLN A 54 17.98 -2.00 -8.33
CA GLN A 54 18.78 -1.45 -9.42
C GLN A 54 18.95 0.05 -9.19
N GLU A 55 20.20 0.51 -9.21
CA GLU A 55 20.50 1.94 -9.18
C GLU A 55 20.27 2.53 -10.58
N LEU A 56 19.65 3.71 -10.63
CA LEU A 56 19.44 4.51 -11.83
C LEU A 56 20.22 5.83 -11.70
N GLN A 57 21.10 6.06 -12.67
CA GLN A 57 21.91 7.25 -12.79
C GLN A 57 21.18 8.36 -13.55
N HIS A 58 21.76 9.56 -13.56
CA HIS A 58 21.23 10.70 -14.32
C HIS A 58 21.10 10.38 -15.80
N GLY A 59 19.99 10.80 -16.40
CA GLY A 59 19.68 10.52 -17.81
C GLY A 59 19.12 9.12 -18.07
N GLU A 60 19.16 8.21 -17.10
CA GLU A 60 18.52 6.91 -17.20
C GLU A 60 17.01 7.00 -16.92
N SER A 61 16.28 6.00 -17.42
CA SER A 61 14.84 5.94 -17.28
C SER A 61 14.33 4.52 -17.05
N LEU A 62 13.33 4.40 -16.20
CA LEU A 62 12.52 3.21 -16.03
C LEU A 62 11.29 3.29 -16.94
N LYS A 63 11.06 2.24 -17.72
CA LYS A 63 9.84 2.05 -18.50
C LYS A 63 8.98 0.97 -17.83
N VAL A 64 7.71 1.27 -17.61
CA VAL A 64 6.75 0.37 -16.98
C VAL A 64 5.56 0.17 -17.90
N THR A 65 5.24 -1.08 -18.20
CA THR A 65 4.11 -1.52 -19.02
C THR A 65 3.45 -2.73 -18.35
N THR A 66 2.17 -2.96 -18.63
CA THR A 66 1.50 -4.19 -18.19
C THR A 66 2.05 -5.38 -18.97
N SER A 67 2.48 -6.42 -18.24
CA SER A 67 2.97 -7.68 -18.82
C SER A 67 1.88 -8.41 -19.60
N ILE A 68 2.25 -9.05 -20.71
CA ILE A 68 1.38 -9.97 -21.46
C ILE A 68 1.25 -11.35 -20.78
N TYR A 69 2.02 -11.60 -19.73
CA TYR A 69 2.03 -12.84 -18.95
C TYR A 69 1.52 -12.56 -17.53
N PRO A 70 0.20 -12.57 -17.29
CA PRO A 70 -0.35 -12.39 -15.96
C PRO A 70 -0.08 -13.62 -15.08
N VAL A 71 -0.01 -13.42 -13.77
CA VAL A 71 0.08 -14.52 -12.80
C VAL A 71 -1.32 -15.06 -12.54
N PRO A 72 -1.63 -16.32 -12.89
CA PRO A 72 -2.95 -16.90 -12.62
C PRO A 72 -3.13 -17.10 -11.11
N SER A 73 -4.29 -16.69 -10.60
CA SER A 73 -4.70 -16.89 -9.20
C SER A 73 -5.94 -17.78 -9.18
N ILE A 74 -5.99 -18.74 -8.25
CA ILE A 74 -7.10 -19.69 -8.09
C ILE A 74 -8.00 -19.15 -6.97
N CYS A 75 -9.30 -19.06 -7.24
CA CYS A 75 -10.31 -18.66 -6.27
C CYS A 75 -10.88 -19.88 -5.55
N ASP A 76 -11.27 -19.71 -4.29
CA ASP A 76 -12.03 -20.71 -3.53
C ASP A 76 -13.51 -20.70 -3.97
N GLN A 77 -14.14 -19.51 -3.97
CA GLN A 77 -15.51 -19.33 -4.45
C GLN A 77 -15.53 -18.60 -5.80
N ASP A 78 -15.22 -17.31 -5.80
CA ASP A 78 -15.16 -16.46 -6.98
C ASP A 78 -14.31 -15.22 -6.72
N GLN A 79 -13.91 -14.53 -7.79
CA GLN A 79 -12.98 -13.41 -7.70
C GLN A 79 -13.48 -12.25 -6.82
N ILE A 80 -14.79 -12.00 -6.81
CA ILE A 80 -15.39 -10.86 -6.12
C ILE A 80 -15.49 -11.20 -4.63
N SER A 81 -16.09 -12.35 -4.32
CA SER A 81 -16.29 -12.81 -2.92
C SER A 81 -14.95 -12.95 -2.19
N ASP A 82 -13.99 -13.67 -2.78
CA ASP A 82 -12.68 -13.90 -2.16
C ASP A 82 -11.91 -12.59 -1.90
N TRP A 83 -12.05 -11.60 -2.79
CA TRP A 83 -11.41 -10.30 -2.62
C TRP A 83 -12.04 -9.49 -1.48
N PHE A 84 -13.37 -9.40 -1.43
CA PHE A 84 -14.06 -8.65 -0.37
C PHE A 84 -13.86 -9.29 1.00
N ASP A 85 -13.91 -10.61 1.10
CA ASP A 85 -13.66 -11.35 2.34
C ASP A 85 -12.23 -11.11 2.84
N SER A 86 -11.23 -11.21 1.95
CA SER A 86 -9.83 -10.90 2.26
C SER A 86 -9.65 -9.47 2.79
N LEU A 87 -10.35 -8.50 2.19
CA LEU A 87 -10.28 -7.10 2.64
C LEU A 87 -10.92 -6.91 4.02
N ALA A 88 -12.08 -7.51 4.26
CA ALA A 88 -12.78 -7.41 5.53
C ALA A 88 -11.95 -8.00 6.68
N GLU A 89 -11.33 -9.16 6.45
CA GLU A 89 -10.44 -9.80 7.42
C GLU A 89 -9.15 -8.99 7.66
N CYS A 90 -8.48 -8.54 6.59
CA CYS A 90 -7.19 -7.84 6.72
C CYS A 90 -7.33 -6.47 7.38
N LEU A 91 -8.35 -5.70 7.00
CA LEU A 91 -8.51 -4.31 7.46
C LEU A 91 -9.50 -4.15 8.61
N HIS A 92 -10.24 -5.21 8.98
CA HIS A 92 -11.33 -5.16 9.96
C HIS A 92 -12.31 -4.02 9.65
N TRP A 93 -12.62 -3.85 8.37
CA TRP A 93 -13.37 -2.70 7.87
C TRP A 93 -14.74 -2.63 8.55
N ASN A 94 -15.10 -1.46 9.09
CA ASN A 94 -16.33 -1.21 9.85
C ASN A 94 -16.54 -2.05 11.13
N MET A 95 -15.53 -2.77 11.63
CA MET A 95 -15.59 -3.45 12.92
C MET A 95 -15.45 -2.43 14.06
N ARG A 96 -16.56 -1.99 14.64
CA ARG A 96 -16.53 -1.13 15.84
C ARG A 96 -16.35 -1.98 17.09
N LYS A 97 -15.16 -1.94 17.69
CA LYS A 97 -14.98 -2.39 19.08
C LYS A 97 -15.73 -1.43 20.00
N LYS A 98 -16.56 -1.96 20.91
CA LYS A 98 -17.24 -1.15 21.93
C LYS A 98 -16.16 -0.47 22.78
N GLN A 99 -16.10 0.87 22.74
CA GLN A 99 -15.16 1.63 23.54
C GLN A 99 -15.45 1.40 25.02
N ARG A 100 -14.43 1.00 25.79
CA ARG A 100 -14.55 0.89 27.24
C ARG A 100 -14.74 2.28 27.84
N GLN A 101 -15.52 2.36 28.92
CA GLN A 101 -15.64 3.60 29.68
C GLN A 101 -14.23 4.02 30.13
N LEU A 102 -13.94 5.33 30.06
CA LEU A 102 -12.76 5.90 30.72
C LEU A 102 -12.94 5.62 32.21
N THR A 103 -12.18 4.64 32.74
CA THR A 103 -12.08 4.45 34.18
C THR A 103 -11.43 5.70 34.74
N GLU A 104 -12.19 6.45 35.55
CA GLU A 104 -11.62 7.54 36.35
C GLU A 104 -10.50 6.96 37.22
N SER A 105 -9.45 7.76 37.41
CA SER A 105 -8.19 7.41 38.07
C SER A 105 -8.32 7.19 39.59
N SER A 106 -9.43 6.64 40.07
CA SER A 106 -9.63 6.23 41.46
C SER A 106 -9.31 4.75 41.72
N ASP A 107 -9.05 3.95 40.69
CA ASP A 107 -8.75 2.51 40.83
C ASP A 107 -7.25 2.15 40.93
N ILE A 108 -6.33 3.14 40.85
CA ILE A 108 -4.88 2.90 41.00
C ILE A 108 -4.49 2.58 42.47
N GLU A 109 -5.34 2.89 43.46
CA GLU A 109 -5.03 2.63 44.87
C GLU A 109 -5.40 1.23 45.38
N LYS A 110 -6.07 0.37 44.61
CA LYS A 110 -6.52 -0.96 45.10
C LYS A 110 -5.66 -2.15 44.70
N THR A 111 -4.59 -1.98 43.91
CA THR A 111 -3.70 -3.10 43.53
C THR A 111 -2.43 -3.26 44.39
N THR A 112 -2.26 -2.48 45.47
CA THR A 112 -1.04 -2.54 46.32
C THR A 112 -1.30 -3.04 47.76
N SER A 113 -2.40 -3.74 48.03
CA SER A 113 -2.58 -4.36 49.36
C SER A 113 -3.27 -5.71 49.30
N GLU A 114 -2.48 -6.77 49.06
CA GLU A 114 -2.71 -8.06 49.72
C GLU A 114 -1.50 -8.37 50.63
N PRO A 115 -1.73 -8.51 51.95
CA PRO A 115 -0.76 -9.10 52.86
C PRO A 115 -1.04 -10.59 53.09
N LYS A 116 0.03 -11.37 52.95
CA LYS A 116 0.28 -12.73 53.49
C LYS A 116 -0.35 -13.94 52.78
#